data_AF-A0A453DHG0-F1
#
_entry.id   AF-A0A453DHG0-F1
#
_cell.length_a   1.000
_cell.length_b   1.000
_cell.length_c   1.000
_cell.angle_alpha   90.00
_cell.angle_beta   90.00
_cell.angle_gamma   90.00
#
_symmetry.space_group_name_H-M   'P 1'
#
loop_
_entity.id
_entity.type
_entity.pdbx_description
1 polymer ?
#
loop_
_entity_poly.entity_id
_entity_poly.type
_entity_poly.pdbx_seq_one_letter_code
_entity_poly.pdbx_strand_id
1 'polypeptide(L)'
;GAGSEPEWNETFFFAVSGDAPELRVKIMDSDALSADDLVGEAWIPLEAVLQEGSLPPAVHRVVKDEEYRGEIKIALTFTPAEVTEEEEESYGGWNQST
;
A
#
# COMPACT_ATOMS: atom_id res chain seq x y z
N GLY A 1 22.78 11.94 14.18
CA GLY A 1 22.03 10.69 13.95
C GLY A 1 20.65 10.86 14.52
N ALA A 2 19.63 10.69 13.69
CA ALA A 2 18.22 10.85 14.08
C ALA A 2 17.71 9.59 14.79
N GLY A 3 18.29 9.27 15.96
CA GLY A 3 17.81 8.20 16.84
C GLY A 3 17.74 6.79 16.24
N SER A 4 17.31 5.82 17.05
CA SER A 4 17.05 4.43 16.64
C SER A 4 15.54 4.12 16.59
N GLU A 5 14.71 5.11 16.91
CA GLU A 5 13.25 5.01 17.00
C GLU A 5 12.63 6.20 16.24
N PRO A 6 12.71 6.20 14.89
CA PRO A 6 12.06 7.22 14.09
C PRO A 6 10.53 7.09 14.15
N GLU A 7 9.84 8.23 14.28
CA GLU A 7 8.39 8.31 14.19
C GLU A 7 8.01 9.09 12.93
N TRP A 8 7.46 8.40 11.92
CA TRP A 8 6.97 9.05 10.70
C TRP A 8 5.59 9.66 10.91
N ASN A 9 4.65 8.88 11.46
CA ASN A 9 3.22 9.24 11.53
C ASN A 9 2.65 9.71 10.17
N GLU A 10 3.20 9.16 9.07
CA GLU A 10 2.79 9.49 7.70
C GLU A 10 1.75 8.52 7.18
N THR A 11 0.88 9.00 6.29
CA THR A 11 -0.14 8.20 5.63
C THR A 11 0.07 8.26 4.12
N PHE A 12 0.16 7.10 3.49
CA PHE A 12 0.34 6.97 2.05
C PHE A 12 -0.92 6.38 1.43
N PHE A 13 -1.31 6.91 0.28
CA PHE A 13 -2.45 6.42 -0.50
C PHE A 13 -1.95 5.95 -1.87
N PHE A 14 -2.34 4.73 -2.24
CA PHE A 14 -2.01 4.16 -3.53
C PHE A 14 -3.23 3.41 -4.08
N ALA A 15 -3.44 3.50 -5.38
CA ALA A 15 -4.46 2.72 -6.06
C ALA A 15 -3.96 1.28 -6.22
N VAL A 16 -4.65 0.33 -5.61
CA VAL A 16 -4.39 -1.10 -5.83
C VAL A 16 -5.18 -1.52 -7.07
N SER A 17 -4.47 -2.02 -8.09
CA SER A 17 -5.08 -2.54 -9.31
C SER A 17 -4.63 -3.98 -9.54
N GLY A 18 -5.54 -4.84 -9.96
CA GLY A 18 -5.28 -6.27 -10.14
C GLY A 18 -5.09 -7.03 -8.82
N ASP A 19 -4.34 -8.12 -8.89
CA ASP A 19 -4.16 -9.10 -7.80
C ASP A 19 -2.83 -8.83 -7.07
N ALA A 20 -2.70 -7.66 -6.45
CA ALA A 20 -1.48 -7.32 -5.70
C ALA A 20 -1.49 -8.10 -4.36
N PRO A 21 -0.59 -9.08 -4.15
CA PRO A 21 -0.71 -9.97 -3.00
C PRO A 21 -0.17 -9.35 -1.70
N GLU A 22 0.77 -8.40 -1.82
CA GLU A 22 1.51 -7.85 -0.68
C GLU A 22 1.98 -6.41 -0.89
N LEU A 23 2.12 -5.68 0.21
CA LEU A 23 2.77 -4.38 0.30
C LEU A 23 4.21 -4.55 0.76
N ARG A 24 5.16 -4.05 -0.05
CA ARG A 24 6.59 -4.04 0.29
C ARG A 24 7.00 -2.65 0.76
N VAL A 25 7.42 -2.55 2.02
CA VAL A 25 7.90 -1.31 2.63
C VAL A 25 9.40 -1.37 2.75
N LYS A 26 10.11 -0.40 2.17
CA LYS A 26 11.57 -0.27 2.26
C LYS A 26 11.92 0.92 3.13
N ILE A 27 12.79 0.70 4.10
CA ILE A 27 13.34 1.74 4.97
C ILE A 27 14.71 2.08 4.43
N MET A 28 14.92 3.35 4.12
CA MET A 28 16.18 3.86 3.58
C MET A 28 16.72 4.95 4.51
N ASP A 29 18.04 4.96 4.69
CA ASP A 29 18.75 6.03 5.37
C ASP A 29 19.12 7.07 4.32
N SER A 30 18.63 8.30 4.51
CA SER A 30 18.86 9.36 3.53
C SER A 30 20.17 10.08 3.83
N ASP A 31 21.13 9.90 2.95
CA ASP A 31 22.41 10.59 2.98
C ASP A 31 22.41 11.76 2.00
N ALA A 32 22.82 12.95 2.46
CA ALA A 32 22.82 14.16 1.64
C ALA A 32 23.85 14.14 0.48
N LEU A 33 24.81 13.21 0.50
CA LEU A 33 25.96 13.18 -0.42
C LEU A 33 26.17 11.84 -1.12
N SER A 34 25.41 10.80 -0.75
CA SER A 34 25.46 9.45 -1.33
C SER A 34 24.07 9.02 -1.77
N ALA A 35 24.00 7.91 -2.50
CA ALA A 35 22.72 7.25 -2.74
C ALA A 35 22.15 6.74 -1.41
N ASP A 36 20.84 6.82 -1.24
CA ASP A 36 20.18 6.37 -0.02
C ASP A 36 20.47 4.87 0.22
N ASP A 37 20.91 4.55 1.44
CA ASP A 37 21.28 3.19 1.81
C ASP A 37 20.05 2.43 2.33
N LEU A 38 19.83 1.22 1.81
CA LEU A 38 18.74 0.37 2.30
C LEU A 38 19.05 -0.07 3.74
N VAL A 39 18.21 0.30 4.71
CA VAL A 39 18.30 -0.15 6.10
C VAL A 39 17.62 -1.50 6.27
N GLY A 40 16.50 -1.71 5.58
CA GLY A 40 15.82 -2.99 5.49
C GLY A 40 14.44 -2.88 4.88
N GLU A 41 13.73 -3.99 4.86
CA GLU A 41 12.43 -4.10 4.21
C GLU A 41 11.46 -5.00 4.98
N ALA A 42 10.17 -4.72 4.82
CA ALA A 42 9.07 -5.47 5.41
C ALA A 42 8.05 -5.83 4.31
N TRP A 43 7.49 -7.03 4.42
CA TRP A 43 6.47 -7.56 3.51
C TRP A 43 5.18 -7.76 4.29
N ILE A 44 4.09 -7.21 3.77
CA ILE A 44 2.82 -7.17 4.47
C ILE A 44 1.74 -7.71 3.52
N PRO A 45 1.16 -8.88 3.78
CA PRO A 45 0.11 -9.44 2.94
C PRO A 45 -1.11 -8.52 2.90
N LEU A 46 -1.60 -8.23 1.70
CA LEU A 46 -2.79 -7.39 1.50
C LEU A 46 -4.09 -8.19 1.63
N GLU A 47 -4.04 -9.52 1.49
CA GLU A 47 -5.21 -10.40 1.57
C GLU A 47 -6.08 -10.12 2.82
N ALA A 48 -5.44 -9.96 4.00
CA ALA A 48 -6.14 -9.67 5.23
C ALA A 48 -6.86 -8.31 5.22
N VAL A 49 -6.24 -7.23 4.70
CA VAL A 49 -6.90 -5.92 4.63
C VAL A 49 -7.95 -5.86 3.53
N LEU A 50 -7.77 -6.60 2.42
CA LEU A 50 -8.77 -6.72 1.36
C LEU A 50 -10.03 -7.45 1.87
N GLN A 51 -9.88 -8.40 2.79
CA GLN A 51 -10.99 -9.15 3.39
C GLN A 51 -11.65 -8.40 4.56
N GLU A 52 -10.88 -7.81 5.47
CA GLU A 52 -11.40 -7.13 6.66
C GLU A 52 -11.73 -5.64 6.42
N GLY A 53 -11.26 -5.05 5.31
CA GLY A 53 -11.42 -3.64 4.96
C GLY A 53 -10.49 -2.70 5.73
N SER A 54 -10.18 -2.98 6.99
CA SER A 54 -9.20 -2.21 7.77
C SER A 54 -8.51 -3.07 8.81
N LEU A 55 -7.18 -2.94 8.89
CA LEU A 55 -6.35 -3.58 9.90
C LEU A 55 -5.78 -2.52 10.86
N PRO A 56 -5.80 -2.78 12.19
CA PRO A 56 -5.20 -1.89 13.17
C PRO A 56 -3.66 -1.81 12.99
N PRO A 57 -3.01 -0.79 13.58
CA PRO A 57 -1.55 -0.68 13.56
C PRO A 57 -0.86 -1.96 14.07
N ALA A 58 -0.23 -2.70 13.17
CA ALA A 58 0.47 -3.95 13.45
C ALA A 58 1.99 -3.77 13.32
N VAL A 59 2.74 -4.56 14.08
CA VAL A 59 4.21 -4.55 14.07
C VAL A 59 4.69 -5.58 13.05
N HIS A 60 5.51 -5.13 12.10
CA HIS A 60 6.10 -5.95 11.05
C HIS A 60 7.62 -5.98 11.20
N ARG A 61 8.20 -7.16 11.00
CA ARG A 61 9.64 -7.34 11.11
C ARG A 61 10.32 -6.78 9.86
N VAL A 62 11.34 -5.97 10.09
CA VAL A 62 12.21 -5.43 9.05
C VAL A 62 13.39 -6.38 8.93
N VAL A 63 13.62 -6.92 7.75
CA VAL A 63 14.82 -7.72 7.45
C VAL A 63 15.62 -7.13 6.32
N LYS A 64 16.93 -7.36 6.34
CA LYS A 64 17.87 -6.99 5.28
C LYS A 64 18.89 -8.12 5.16
N ASP A 65 19.10 -8.64 3.96
CA ASP A 65 20.02 -9.76 3.72
C ASP A 65 19.73 -10.96 4.64
N GLU A 66 18.45 -11.33 4.78
CA GLU A 66 17.97 -12.41 5.67
C GLU A 66 18.19 -12.18 7.18
N GLU A 67 18.72 -11.01 7.55
CA GLU A 67 19.01 -10.64 8.93
C GLU A 67 17.97 -9.66 9.48
N TYR A 68 17.58 -9.85 10.74
CA TYR A 68 16.63 -8.98 11.41
C TYR A 68 17.25 -7.61 11.74
N ARG A 69 16.60 -6.53 11.28
CA ARG A 69 17.07 -5.15 11.43
C ARG A 69 16.21 -4.29 12.35
N GLY A 70 15.05 -4.78 12.77
CA GLY A 70 14.13 -4.08 13.65
C GLY A 70 12.68 -4.32 13.26
N GLU A 71 11.83 -3.38 13.63
CA GLU A 71 10.39 -3.50 13.45
C GLU A 71 9.81 -2.17 12.96
N ILE A 72 8.73 -2.26 12.20
CA ILE A 72 7.97 -1.10 11.73
C ILE A 72 6.49 -1.30 12.08
N LYS A 73 5.85 -0.24 12.55
CA LYS A 73 4.43 -0.26 12.92
C LYS A 73 3.60 0.40 11.83
N ILE A 74 2.68 -0.34 11.21
CA ILE A 74 1.89 0.12 10.06
C ILE A 74 0.43 -0.25 10.27
N ALA A 75 -0.46 0.68 9.97
CA ALA A 75 -1.89 0.43 9.84
C ALA A 75 -2.26 0.35 8.36
N LEU A 76 -3.24 -0.49 8.02
CA LEU A 76 -3.70 -0.66 6.65
C LEU A 76 -5.21 -0.42 6.59
N THR A 77 -5.64 0.35 5.61
CA THR A 77 -7.06 0.55 5.30
C THR A 77 -7.24 0.38 3.81
N PHE A 78 -8.19 -0.45 3.43
CA PHE A 78 -8.57 -0.67 2.04
C PHE A 78 -9.94 -0.08 1.79
N THR A 79 -10.01 0.82 0.81
CA THR A 79 -11.27 1.38 0.32
C THR A 79 -11.52 0.81 -1.07
N PRO A 80 -12.53 -0.07 -1.25
CA PRO A 80 -12.87 -0.57 -2.57
C PRO A 80 -13.31 0.61 -3.46
N ALA A 81 -12.87 0.61 -4.73
CA ALA A 81 -13.36 1.57 -5.69
C ALA A 81 -14.87 1.37 -5.88
N GLU A 82 -15.64 2.45 -5.74
CA GLU A 82 -17.06 2.44 -6.06
C GLU A 82 -17.18 2.21 -7.57
N VAL A 83 -17.63 1.03 -7.97
CA VAL A 83 -18.08 0.81 -9.35
C VAL A 83 -19.34 1.66 -9.52
N THR A 84 -19.18 2.87 -10.05
CA THR A 84 -20.30 3.61 -10.59
C THR A 84 -20.78 2.83 -11.81
N GLU A 85 -21.92 2.15 -11.69
CA GLU A 85 -22.70 1.60 -12.80
C GLU A 85 -23.24 2.76 -13.67
N GLU A 86 -22.35 3.53 -14.27
CA GLU A 86 -22.68 4.65 -15.15
C GLU A 86 -21.73 4.56 -16.34
N GLU A 87 -22.12 3.79 -17.36
CA GLU A 87 -21.89 4.03 -18.80
C GLU A 87 -22.23 2.78 -19.64
N GLU A 88 -23.50 2.36 -19.62
CA GLU A 88 -24.12 1.71 -20.79
C GLU A 88 -25.41 2.46 -21.20
N GLU A 89 -25.35 3.78 -21.33
CA GLU A 89 -26.22 4.50 -22.28
C GLU A 89 -25.66 4.28 -23.70
N SER A 90 -25.70 3.02 -24.16
CA SER A 90 -25.44 2.66 -25.54
C SER A 90 -26.66 3.03 -26.37
N TYR A 91 -26.53 4.14 -27.10
CA TYR A 91 -27.38 4.64 -28.17
C TYR A 91 -28.10 3.52 -28.96
N GLY A 92 -29.35 3.23 -28.58
CA GLY A 92 -30.19 2.20 -29.21
C GLY A 92 -31.60 2.68 -29.52
N GLY A 93 -31.78 3.96 -29.86
CA GLY A 93 -33.06 4.50 -30.33
C GLY A 93 -33.30 4.15 -31.80
N TRP A 94 -33.88 2.99 -32.05
CA TRP A 94 -34.30 2.55 -33.38
C TRP A 94 -35.33 3.52 -33.96
N ASN A 95 -34.95 4.23 -35.02
CA ASN A 95 -35.90 4.87 -35.93
C ASN A 95 -36.73 3.79 -36.62
N GLN A 96 -38.03 3.74 -36.39
CA GLN A 96 -38.99 3.35 -37.43
C GLN A 96 -40.22 4.25 -37.37
N SER A 97 -40.22 5.23 -38.27
CA SER A 97 -41.44 5.85 -38.80
C SER A 97 -42.10 4.88 -39.79
N THR A 98 -43.39 4.63 -39.61
CA THR A 98 -44.49 4.61 -40.60
C THR A 98 -45.65 3.79 -40.05
#